data_AF-A0A838R7G5-F1
#
_entry.id   AF-A0A838R7G5-F1
#
_cell.length_a   1.000
_cell.length_b   1.000
_cell.length_c   1.000
_cell.angle_alpha   90.00
_cell.angle_beta   90.00
_cell.angle_gamma   90.00
#
_symmetry.space_group_name_H-M   'P 1'
#
loop_
_entity.id
_entity.type
_entity.pdbx_description
1 polymer ?
#
loop_
_entity_poly.entity_id
_entity_poly.type
_entity_poly.pdbx_seq_one_letter_code
_entity_poly.pdbx_strand_id
1 'polypeptide(L)'
;MMNSFGARSTLEVGGLAYEIFRLDALARAGIDTTRLPYSLRILLEGLLRTEDGLSVTRDDIEALARWSPAEPPSREIAFTPARVLLQDFTGVPAVVDLAAMRDAMAELGGDPRRINPLQPVELVVDHSVQVDAFGSRDAFKLNVDLDYQRNRERYAFLRWGQRAFENFRVVPPNTGIVHQVNLEYLARVVFTSDENPAAATGELPQAYPDTLVGTDSHTPMVNGLG
;
A
#
# COMPACT_ATOMS: atom_id res chain seq x y z
N MET A 1 14.84 -14.60 -3.65
CA MET A 1 14.77 -13.71 -2.48
C MET A 1 15.92 -14.08 -1.55
N MET A 2 16.74 -13.11 -1.16
CA MET A 2 17.83 -13.35 -0.22
C MET A 2 17.27 -13.52 1.20
N ASN A 3 18.09 -14.02 2.12
CA ASN A 3 17.72 -14.22 3.52
C ASN A 3 19.00 -14.21 4.38
N SER A 4 19.77 -13.12 4.28
CA SER A 4 21.13 -13.04 4.80
C SER A 4 21.25 -13.26 6.31
N PHE A 5 20.17 -13.00 7.06
CA PHE A 5 20.09 -13.19 8.52
C PHE A 5 19.37 -14.47 8.95
N GLY A 6 18.84 -15.26 8.00
CA GLY A 6 17.98 -16.39 8.34
C GLY A 6 16.70 -15.95 9.06
N ALA A 7 16.12 -14.82 8.66
CA ALA A 7 14.93 -14.22 9.28
C ALA A 7 13.63 -14.93 8.93
N ARG A 8 13.57 -15.57 7.76
CA ARG A 8 12.43 -16.39 7.33
C ARG A 8 12.10 -17.48 8.37
N SER A 9 10.85 -17.53 8.78
CA SER A 9 10.32 -18.48 9.74
C SER A 9 8.84 -18.77 9.47
N THR A 10 8.27 -19.74 10.18
CA THR A 10 6.84 -20.09 10.11
C THR A 10 6.14 -19.66 11.39
N LEU A 11 4.98 -19.02 11.24
CA LEU A 11 4.07 -18.67 12.32
C LEU A 11 2.79 -19.49 12.18
N GLU A 12 2.45 -20.26 13.20
CA GLU A 12 1.21 -21.03 13.28
C GLU A 12 0.17 -20.25 14.09
N VAL A 13 -0.99 -19.96 13.49
CA VAL A 13 -2.11 -19.26 14.14
C VAL A 13 -3.41 -19.97 13.78
N GLY A 14 -4.14 -20.47 14.78
CA GLY A 14 -5.46 -21.06 14.56
C GLY A 14 -5.48 -22.27 13.61
N GLY A 15 -4.36 -22.99 13.46
CA GLY A 15 -4.21 -24.10 12.52
C GLY A 15 -3.85 -23.70 11.09
N LEU A 16 -3.57 -22.42 10.85
CA LEU A 16 -3.00 -21.90 9.60
C LEU A 16 -1.52 -21.57 9.81
N ALA A 17 -0.72 -21.85 8.79
CA ALA A 17 0.71 -21.59 8.77
C ALA A 17 1.01 -20.40 7.85
N TYR A 18 1.78 -19.44 8.34
CA TYR A 18 2.23 -18.27 7.59
C TYR A 18 3.76 -18.18 7.56
N GLU A 19 4.32 -17.74 6.44
CA GLU A 19 5.72 -17.30 6.40
C GLU A 19 5.86 -15.90 7.01
N ILE A 20 6.83 -15.71 7.89
CA ILE A 20 7.14 -14.41 8.50
C ILE A 20 8.65 -14.15 8.47
N PHE A 21 9.05 -12.88 8.59
CA PHE A 21 10.45 -12.49 8.73
C PHE A 21 10.69 -11.96 10.15
N ARG A 22 11.34 -12.78 10.99
CA ARG A 22 11.52 -12.48 12.42
C ARG A 22 12.70 -11.53 12.65
N LEU A 23 12.44 -10.43 13.36
CA LEU A 23 13.48 -9.48 13.77
C LEU A 23 14.52 -10.08 14.74
N ASP A 24 14.15 -11.13 15.49
CA ASP A 24 15.08 -11.80 16.43
C ASP A 24 16.22 -12.54 15.72
N ALA A 25 16.11 -12.75 14.42
CA ALA A 25 17.18 -13.28 13.59
C ALA A 25 18.44 -12.39 13.62
N LEU A 26 18.25 -11.08 13.76
CA LEU A 26 19.34 -10.11 13.89
C LEU A 26 20.10 -10.24 15.20
N ALA A 27 19.46 -10.75 16.27
CA ALA A 27 20.14 -11.02 17.54
C ALA A 27 21.21 -12.11 17.39
N ARG A 28 21.00 -13.10 16.50
CA ARG A 28 22.03 -14.12 16.18
C ARG A 28 23.24 -13.52 15.47
N ALA A 29 23.07 -12.37 14.82
CA ALA A 29 24.16 -11.59 14.23
C ALA A 29 24.74 -10.55 15.22
N GLY A 30 24.33 -10.58 16.50
CA GLY A 30 24.81 -9.66 17.53
C GLY A 30 24.21 -8.25 17.42
N ILE A 31 23.03 -8.10 16.81
CA ILE A 31 22.34 -6.82 16.64
C ILE A 31 21.07 -6.81 17.50
N ASP A 32 21.04 -5.92 18.49
CA ASP A 32 19.89 -5.74 19.37
C ASP A 32 18.87 -4.78 18.77
N THR A 33 17.75 -5.33 18.29
CA THR A 33 16.63 -4.57 17.71
C THR A 33 15.57 -4.17 18.75
N THR A 34 15.70 -4.61 20.02
CA THR A 34 14.71 -4.33 21.07
C THR A 34 14.67 -2.86 21.48
N ARG A 35 15.71 -2.10 21.15
CA ARG A 35 15.79 -0.66 21.41
C ARG A 35 15.18 0.20 20.30
N LEU A 36 14.86 -0.40 19.15
CA LEU A 36 14.26 0.34 18.04
C LEU A 36 12.82 0.74 18.38
N PRO A 37 12.40 1.97 18.05
CA PRO A 37 10.99 2.36 18.01
C PRO A 37 10.17 1.41 17.15
N TYR A 38 8.89 1.20 17.49
CA TYR A 38 8.00 0.30 16.74
C TYR A 38 7.91 0.64 15.25
N SER A 39 7.87 1.93 14.90
CA SER A 39 7.88 2.38 13.50
C SER A 39 9.12 1.90 12.73
N LEU A 40 10.31 1.92 13.36
CA LEU A 40 11.53 1.42 12.73
C LEU A 40 11.56 -0.11 12.67
N ARG A 41 10.91 -0.81 13.60
CA ARG A 41 10.75 -2.26 13.54
C ARG A 41 9.88 -2.69 12.37
N ILE A 42 8.83 -1.92 12.05
CA ILE A 42 7.99 -2.15 10.86
C ILE A 42 8.81 -1.97 9.58
N LEU A 43 9.59 -0.89 9.48
CA LEU A 43 10.49 -0.69 8.34
C LEU A 43 11.54 -1.80 8.21
N LEU A 44 12.09 -2.25 9.34
CA LEU A 44 13.09 -3.31 9.38
C LEU A 44 12.54 -4.68 8.96
N GLU A 45 11.28 -5.00 9.33
CA GLU A 45 10.58 -6.18 8.80
C GLU A 45 10.50 -6.10 7.27
N GLY A 46 10.10 -4.93 6.74
CA GLY A 46 10.01 -4.70 5.31
C GLY A 46 11.34 -4.98 4.61
N LEU A 47 12.45 -4.44 5.12
CA LEU A 47 13.77 -4.68 4.56
C LEU A 47 14.18 -6.16 4.59
N LEU A 48 13.91 -6.87 5.70
CA LEU A 48 14.21 -8.30 5.78
C LEU A 48 13.40 -9.12 4.78
N ARG A 49 12.12 -8.77 4.59
CA ARG A 49 11.20 -9.47 3.68
C ARG A 49 11.51 -9.19 2.21
N THR A 50 11.98 -7.99 1.88
CA THR A 50 12.23 -7.58 0.48
C THR A 50 13.71 -7.59 0.09
N GLU A 51 14.57 -8.29 0.84
CA GLU A 51 16.00 -8.42 0.53
C GLU A 51 16.21 -9.07 -0.86
N ASP A 52 16.80 -8.30 -1.78
CA ASP A 52 17.07 -8.71 -3.16
C ASP A 52 18.56 -8.55 -3.56
N GLY A 53 19.37 -7.91 -2.71
CA GLY A 53 20.79 -7.61 -2.98
C GLY A 53 21.01 -6.48 -3.98
N LEU A 54 19.96 -5.79 -4.40
CA LEU A 54 19.99 -4.68 -5.36
C LEU A 54 19.34 -3.43 -4.77
N SER A 55 18.03 -3.49 -4.54
CA SER A 55 17.24 -2.40 -3.94
C SER A 55 17.32 -2.43 -2.42
N VAL A 56 17.39 -3.63 -1.85
CA VAL A 56 17.57 -3.87 -0.41
C VAL A 56 18.75 -4.80 -0.22
N THR A 57 19.81 -4.25 0.38
CA THR A 57 21.03 -4.99 0.68
C THR A 57 21.10 -5.39 2.15
N ARG A 58 21.94 -6.39 2.45
CA ARG A 58 22.31 -6.73 3.83
C ARG A 58 22.76 -5.51 4.63
N ASP A 59 23.55 -4.63 4.01
CA ASP A 59 24.08 -3.43 4.67
C ASP A 59 22.99 -2.43 5.03
N ASP A 60 21.91 -2.33 4.23
CA ASP A 60 20.77 -1.46 4.54
C ASP A 60 19.99 -1.99 5.76
N ILE A 61 19.83 -3.31 5.85
CA ILE A 61 19.22 -3.98 7.01
C ILE A 61 20.07 -3.73 8.26
N GLU A 62 21.39 -3.92 8.20
CA GLU A 62 22.29 -3.67 9.35
C GLU A 62 22.27 -2.20 9.76
N ALA A 63 22.27 -1.27 8.81
CA ALA A 63 22.25 0.16 9.09
C ALA A 63 20.98 0.58 9.83
N LEU A 64 19.79 0.13 9.39
CA LEU A 64 18.54 0.43 10.09
C LEU A 64 18.48 -0.28 11.45
N ALA A 65 18.96 -1.53 11.53
CA ALA A 65 18.95 -2.29 12.77
C ALA A 65 19.85 -1.69 13.86
N ARG A 66 20.91 -0.95 13.46
CA ARG A 66 21.85 -0.23 14.35
C ARG A 66 21.51 1.25 14.52
N TRP A 67 20.34 1.69 14.05
CA TRP A 67 19.95 3.09 14.10
C TRP A 67 20.03 3.67 15.53
N SER A 68 20.56 4.90 15.63
CA SER A 68 20.70 5.64 16.88
C SER A 68 20.08 7.03 16.76
N PRO A 69 19.23 7.47 17.70
CA PRO A 69 18.65 8.81 17.69
C PRO A 69 19.68 9.92 17.92
N ALA A 70 20.86 9.59 18.45
CA ALA A 70 21.93 10.56 18.70
C ALA A 70 22.76 10.86 17.44
N GLU A 71 22.62 10.04 16.39
CA GLU A 71 23.37 10.19 15.16
C GLU A 71 22.54 10.94 14.11
N PRO A 72 23.17 11.81 13.29
CA PRO A 72 22.48 12.45 12.20
C PRO A 72 22.05 11.39 11.16
N PRO A 73 20.90 11.57 10.48
CA PRO A 73 20.53 10.74 9.35
C PRO A 73 21.64 10.74 8.29
N SER A 74 22.16 9.56 7.97
CA SER A 74 23.34 9.42 7.12
C SER A 74 23.18 8.40 5.99
N ARG A 75 22.09 7.62 6.00
CA ARG A 75 21.82 6.58 5.00
C ARG A 75 20.34 6.58 4.62
N GLU A 76 20.08 6.60 3.33
CA GLU A 76 18.75 6.36 2.77
C GLU A 76 18.47 4.85 2.76
N ILE A 77 17.21 4.48 2.95
CA ILE A 77 16.76 3.09 2.89
C ILE A 77 15.64 2.98 1.86
N ALA A 78 15.54 1.81 1.23
CA ALA A 78 14.37 1.49 0.42
C ALA A 78 13.16 1.25 1.34
N PHE A 79 11.98 1.64 0.87
CA PHE A 79 10.72 1.36 1.53
C PHE A 79 9.73 0.82 0.50
N THR A 80 9.34 -0.44 0.64
CA THR A 80 8.36 -1.10 -0.22
C THR A 80 7.06 -1.27 0.56
N PRO A 81 6.09 -0.34 0.43
CA PRO A 81 4.85 -0.41 1.17
C PRO A 81 4.02 -1.63 0.75
N ALA A 82 3.18 -2.12 1.66
CA ALA A 82 2.25 -3.22 1.40
C ALA A 82 1.15 -2.83 0.40
N ARG A 83 0.76 -1.55 0.34
CA ARG A 83 -0.29 -1.03 -0.55
C ARG A 83 -0.17 0.47 -0.79
N VAL A 84 -1.02 0.99 -1.68
CA VAL A 84 -1.14 2.43 -1.98
C VAL A 84 -2.59 2.88 -1.83
N LEU A 85 -2.80 4.04 -1.20
CA LEU A 85 -4.12 4.66 -1.04
C LEU A 85 -4.22 5.95 -1.88
N LEU A 86 -5.27 6.06 -2.69
CA LEU A 86 -5.52 7.21 -3.55
C LEU A 86 -6.89 7.84 -3.22
N GLN A 87 -7.00 9.15 -3.44
CA GLN A 87 -8.28 9.85 -3.53
C GLN A 87 -8.52 10.30 -4.98
N ASP A 88 -9.74 10.66 -5.38
CA ASP A 88 -10.12 10.84 -6.78
C ASP A 88 -9.37 11.96 -7.53
N PHE A 89 -9.02 13.09 -6.91
CA PHE A 89 -8.25 14.17 -7.55
C PHE A 89 -6.81 13.78 -7.91
N THR A 90 -6.17 12.92 -7.13
CA THR A 90 -4.81 12.45 -7.40
C THR A 90 -4.77 11.08 -8.05
N GLY A 91 -5.80 10.27 -7.84
CA GLY A 91 -5.92 8.94 -8.39
C GLY A 91 -6.34 8.93 -9.87
N VAL A 92 -7.16 9.88 -10.31
CA VAL A 92 -7.47 10.02 -11.74
C VAL A 92 -6.21 10.30 -12.57
N PRO A 93 -5.38 11.31 -12.27
CA PRO A 93 -4.15 11.52 -13.03
C PRO A 93 -3.19 10.32 -12.94
N ALA A 94 -3.10 9.64 -11.79
CA ALA A 94 -2.30 8.42 -11.68
C ALA A 94 -2.77 7.29 -12.65
N VAL A 95 -4.09 7.11 -12.81
CA VAL A 95 -4.64 6.14 -13.77
C VAL A 95 -4.43 6.60 -15.22
N VAL A 96 -4.48 7.92 -15.49
CA VAL A 96 -4.10 8.48 -16.80
C VAL A 96 -2.63 8.20 -17.11
N ASP A 97 -1.73 8.38 -16.15
CA ASP A 97 -0.31 8.11 -16.32
C ASP A 97 -0.06 6.63 -16.62
N LEU A 98 -0.73 5.71 -15.91
CA LEU A 98 -0.65 4.28 -16.21
C LEU A 98 -1.16 3.95 -17.61
N ALA A 99 -2.23 4.61 -18.08
CA ALA A 99 -2.73 4.45 -19.44
C ALA A 99 -1.72 4.97 -20.48
N ALA A 100 -1.16 6.15 -20.27
CA ALA A 100 -0.14 6.73 -21.15
C ALA A 100 1.14 5.88 -21.19
N MET A 101 1.56 5.31 -20.05
CA MET A 101 2.67 4.37 -19.98
C MET A 101 2.40 3.08 -20.76
N ARG A 102 1.14 2.60 -20.80
CA ARG A 102 0.76 1.46 -21.65
C ARG A 102 0.88 1.77 -23.13
N ASP A 103 0.43 2.95 -23.55
CA ASP A 103 0.55 3.40 -24.94
C ASP A 103 2.03 3.52 -25.33
N ALA A 104 2.85 4.17 -24.50
CA ALA A 104 4.29 4.28 -24.74
C ALA A 104 5.00 2.90 -24.79
N MET A 105 4.61 1.96 -23.91
CA MET A 105 5.13 0.59 -23.95
C MET A 105 4.79 -0.12 -25.27
N ALA A 106 3.58 0.08 -25.79
CA ALA A 106 3.16 -0.49 -27.07
C ALA A 106 3.95 0.12 -28.24
N GLU A 107 4.14 1.44 -28.26
CA GLU A 107 4.89 2.16 -29.29
C GLU A 107 6.36 1.70 -29.36
N LEU A 108 6.95 1.37 -28.21
CA LEU A 108 8.30 0.82 -28.10
C LEU A 108 8.38 -0.70 -28.42
N GLY A 109 7.27 -1.33 -28.77
CA GLY A 109 7.19 -2.76 -29.12
C GLY A 109 7.22 -3.72 -27.92
N GLY A 110 7.01 -3.22 -26.70
CA GLY A 110 6.89 -4.02 -25.49
C GLY A 110 5.46 -4.52 -25.24
N ASP A 111 5.27 -5.28 -24.15
CA ASP A 111 3.94 -5.73 -23.70
C ASP A 111 3.33 -4.69 -22.73
N PRO A 112 2.27 -3.95 -23.11
CA PRO A 112 1.63 -2.95 -22.25
C PRO A 112 1.09 -3.53 -20.94
N ARG A 113 0.76 -4.83 -20.89
CA ARG A 113 0.23 -5.47 -19.68
C ARG A 113 1.25 -5.51 -18.55
N ARG A 114 2.54 -5.34 -18.84
CA ARG A 114 3.60 -5.18 -17.83
C ARG A 114 3.46 -3.88 -17.04
N ILE A 115 2.75 -2.89 -17.58
CA ILE A 115 2.38 -1.68 -16.85
C ILE A 115 1.12 -2.01 -16.05
N ASN A 116 1.35 -2.38 -14.79
CA ASN A 116 0.32 -2.69 -13.82
C ASN A 116 0.82 -2.35 -12.40
N PRO A 117 -0.05 -1.93 -11.47
CA PRO A 117 0.32 -1.88 -10.06
C PRO A 117 0.84 -3.21 -9.53
N LEU A 118 2.01 -3.17 -8.88
CA LEU A 118 2.62 -4.36 -8.29
C LEU A 118 2.05 -4.69 -6.91
N GLN A 119 1.61 -3.66 -6.19
CA GLN A 119 0.96 -3.77 -4.89
C GLN A 119 -0.52 -3.42 -5.02
N PRO A 120 -1.38 -3.85 -4.08
CA PRO A 120 -2.74 -3.37 -3.96
C PRO A 120 -2.81 -1.84 -3.97
N VAL A 121 -3.70 -1.31 -4.79
CA VAL A 121 -4.00 0.12 -4.89
C VAL A 121 -5.48 0.32 -4.70
N GLU A 122 -5.83 1.15 -3.73
CA GLU A 122 -7.21 1.45 -3.36
C GLU A 122 -7.48 2.93 -3.58
N LEU A 123 -8.46 3.23 -4.43
CA LEU A 123 -8.89 4.60 -4.71
C LEU A 123 -10.26 4.84 -4.08
N VAL A 124 -10.38 5.85 -3.23
CA VAL A 124 -11.66 6.30 -2.67
C VAL A 124 -12.12 7.57 -3.38
N VAL A 125 -13.38 7.58 -3.84
CA VAL A 125 -13.99 8.78 -4.42
C VAL A 125 -14.72 9.55 -3.33
N ASP A 126 -14.14 10.66 -2.88
CA ASP A 126 -14.66 11.46 -1.77
C ASP A 126 -14.50 12.99 -1.94
N HIS A 127 -13.67 13.46 -2.89
CA HIS A 127 -13.44 14.89 -3.16
C HIS A 127 -14.38 15.46 -4.23
N SER A 128 -15.41 14.70 -4.61
CA SER A 128 -16.29 15.02 -5.74
C SER A 128 -17.55 15.78 -5.33
N VAL A 129 -18.16 15.39 -4.21
CA VAL A 129 -19.46 15.85 -3.75
C VAL A 129 -19.34 17.26 -3.17
N GLN A 130 -20.25 18.14 -3.58
CA GLN A 130 -20.34 19.52 -3.09
C GLN A 130 -21.63 19.73 -2.32
N VAL A 131 -21.65 20.71 -1.42
CA VAL A 131 -22.85 21.09 -0.67
C VAL A 131 -23.64 22.13 -1.47
N ASP A 132 -24.35 21.69 -2.52
CA ASP A 132 -25.25 22.54 -3.31
C ASP A 132 -26.56 22.85 -2.57
N ALA A 133 -27.04 21.89 -1.78
CA ALA A 133 -28.19 22.01 -0.90
C ALA A 133 -27.87 21.53 0.53
N PHE A 134 -28.48 22.17 1.51
CA PHE A 134 -28.33 21.86 2.94
C PHE A 134 -29.65 22.13 3.69
N GLY A 135 -29.79 21.56 4.90
CA GLY A 135 -30.90 21.87 5.82
C GLY A 135 -32.26 21.28 5.46
N SER A 136 -32.35 20.37 4.48
CA SER A 136 -33.59 19.67 4.10
C SER A 136 -33.37 18.16 4.01
N ARG A 137 -34.48 17.39 4.04
CA ARG A 137 -34.44 15.92 3.88
C ARG A 137 -33.96 15.49 2.49
N ASP A 138 -34.15 16.34 1.48
CA ASP A 138 -33.77 16.05 0.09
C ASP A 138 -32.34 16.49 -0.26
N ALA A 139 -31.67 17.23 0.64
CA ALA A 139 -30.34 17.80 0.40
C ALA A 139 -29.29 16.75 -0.01
N PHE A 140 -29.25 15.61 0.68
CA PHE A 140 -28.33 14.53 0.35
C PHE A 140 -28.56 14.01 -1.08
N LYS A 141 -29.80 13.67 -1.42
CA LYS A 141 -30.14 13.16 -2.76
C LYS A 141 -29.76 14.18 -3.85
N LEU A 142 -30.07 15.45 -3.64
CA LEU A 142 -29.79 16.49 -4.62
C LEU A 142 -28.29 16.66 -4.85
N ASN A 143 -27.47 16.70 -3.79
CA ASN A 143 -26.02 16.81 -3.91
C ASN A 143 -25.40 15.60 -4.63
N VAL A 144 -25.90 14.39 -4.35
CA VAL A 144 -25.45 13.17 -5.03
C VAL A 144 -25.82 13.17 -6.51
N ASP A 145 -27.06 13.55 -6.85
CA ASP A 145 -27.50 13.57 -8.25
C ASP A 145 -26.68 14.59 -9.05
N LEU A 146 -26.38 15.77 -8.48
CA LEU A 146 -25.54 16.79 -9.11
C LEU A 146 -24.08 16.35 -9.25
N ASP A 147 -23.53 15.69 -8.24
CA ASP A 147 -22.18 15.11 -8.29
C ASP A 147 -22.04 14.12 -9.46
N TYR A 148 -22.97 13.18 -9.60
CA TYR A 148 -22.96 12.23 -10.72
C TYR A 148 -23.11 12.90 -12.09
N GLN A 149 -23.92 13.96 -12.19
CA GLN A 149 -24.06 14.72 -13.43
C GLN A 149 -22.75 15.40 -13.83
N ARG A 150 -22.05 16.02 -12.86
CA ARG A 150 -20.80 16.77 -13.09
C ARG A 150 -19.61 15.85 -13.36
N ASN A 151 -19.55 14.70 -12.67
CA ASN A 151 -18.37 13.83 -12.64
C ASN A 151 -18.51 12.54 -13.46
N ARG A 152 -19.51 12.46 -14.35
CA ARG A 152 -19.83 11.25 -15.12
C ARG A 152 -18.63 10.65 -15.86
N GLU A 153 -17.87 11.47 -16.58
CA GLU A 153 -16.72 11.01 -17.37
C GLU A 153 -15.62 10.47 -16.46
N ARG A 154 -15.32 11.19 -15.37
CA ARG A 154 -14.34 10.79 -14.37
C ARG A 154 -14.68 9.45 -13.73
N TYR A 155 -15.95 9.21 -13.40
CA TYR A 155 -16.39 7.92 -12.84
C TYR A 155 -16.36 6.80 -13.88
N ALA A 156 -16.71 7.09 -15.14
CA ALA A 156 -16.58 6.13 -16.21
C ALA A 156 -15.10 5.72 -16.42
N PHE A 157 -14.18 6.69 -16.36
CA PHE A 157 -12.75 6.46 -16.48
C PHE A 157 -12.19 5.63 -15.32
N LEU A 158 -12.54 5.95 -14.07
CA LEU A 158 -12.12 5.14 -12.91
C LEU A 158 -12.69 3.72 -12.95
N ARG A 159 -13.94 3.56 -13.41
CA ARG A 159 -14.57 2.24 -13.60
C ARG A 159 -13.87 1.43 -14.69
N TRP A 160 -13.39 2.08 -15.75
CA TRP A 160 -12.53 1.45 -16.74
C TRP A 160 -11.19 1.03 -16.10
N GLY A 161 -10.55 1.92 -15.33
CA GLY A 161 -9.29 1.64 -14.63
C GLY A 161 -9.37 0.39 -13.75
N GLN A 162 -10.43 0.26 -12.94
CA GLN A 162 -10.69 -0.94 -12.12
C GLN A 162 -10.79 -2.25 -12.92
N ARG A 163 -11.14 -2.19 -14.21
CA ARG A 163 -11.19 -3.37 -15.09
C ARG A 163 -9.90 -3.57 -15.86
N ALA A 164 -9.15 -2.50 -16.11
CA ALA A 164 -7.97 -2.49 -16.95
C ALA A 164 -6.69 -2.86 -16.18
N PHE A 165 -6.65 -2.63 -14.87
CA PHE A 165 -5.51 -2.91 -14.01
C PHE A 165 -5.83 -3.95 -12.95
N GLU A 166 -4.94 -4.92 -12.79
CA GLU A 166 -4.97 -5.86 -11.66
C GLU A 166 -4.53 -5.13 -10.38
N ASN A 167 -4.96 -5.62 -9.22
CA ASN A 167 -4.68 -5.03 -7.91
C ASN A 167 -5.21 -3.59 -7.72
N PHE A 168 -6.05 -3.08 -8.61
CA PHE A 168 -6.63 -1.74 -8.52
C PHE A 168 -8.12 -1.82 -8.15
N ARG A 169 -8.48 -1.27 -6.99
CA ARG A 169 -9.87 -1.23 -6.47
C ARG A 169 -10.33 0.21 -6.32
N VAL A 170 -11.59 0.47 -6.67
CA VAL A 170 -12.25 1.76 -6.54
C VAL A 170 -13.42 1.64 -5.56
N VAL A 171 -13.37 2.41 -4.48
CA VAL A 171 -14.51 2.65 -3.58
C VAL A 171 -15.37 3.76 -4.20
N PRO A 172 -16.65 3.49 -4.51
CA PRO A 172 -17.51 4.43 -5.20
C PRO A 172 -17.85 5.66 -4.34
N PRO A 173 -18.32 6.76 -4.96
CA PRO A 173 -18.76 7.94 -4.22
C PRO A 173 -19.89 7.61 -3.25
N ASN A 174 -20.06 8.48 -2.23
CA ASN A 174 -21.06 8.36 -1.18
C ASN A 174 -20.87 7.19 -0.20
N THR A 175 -19.69 6.58 -0.18
CA THR A 175 -19.33 5.53 0.79
C THR A 175 -18.75 6.12 2.09
N GLY A 176 -18.03 7.24 1.98
CA GLY A 176 -17.35 7.89 3.10
C GLY A 176 -16.14 8.70 2.62
N ILE A 177 -15.36 9.22 3.55
CA ILE A 177 -14.09 9.91 3.26
C ILE A 177 -12.91 8.94 3.31
N VAL A 178 -11.88 9.17 2.50
CA VAL A 178 -10.76 8.26 2.25
C VAL A 178 -10.13 7.71 3.53
N HIS A 179 -9.89 8.55 4.53
CA HIS A 179 -9.22 8.13 5.76
C HIS A 179 -10.14 7.37 6.73
N GLN A 180 -11.43 7.70 6.76
CA GLN A 180 -12.40 6.96 7.57
C GLN A 180 -12.65 5.57 6.97
N VAL A 181 -12.87 5.50 5.65
CA VAL A 181 -13.00 4.23 4.93
C VAL A 181 -11.72 3.40 5.08
N ASN A 182 -10.56 4.04 5.08
CA ASN A 182 -9.30 3.35 5.33
C ASN A 182 -9.27 2.71 6.72
N LEU A 183 -9.56 3.46 7.79
CA LEU A 183 -9.57 2.94 9.16
C LEU A 183 -10.62 1.85 9.41
N GLU A 184 -11.83 2.02 8.85
CA GLU A 184 -12.97 1.16 9.17
C GLU A 184 -13.08 -0.08 8.28
N TYR A 185 -12.45 -0.08 7.09
CA TYR A 185 -12.69 -1.11 6.09
C TYR A 185 -11.45 -1.55 5.28
N LEU A 186 -10.51 -0.66 4.95
CA LEU A 186 -9.35 -1.03 4.11
C LEU A 186 -8.09 -1.39 4.92
N ALA A 187 -7.91 -0.91 6.14
CA ALA A 187 -6.72 -1.23 6.91
C ALA A 187 -6.71 -2.72 7.29
N ARG A 188 -5.62 -3.42 6.96
CA ARG A 188 -5.45 -4.84 7.30
C ARG A 188 -4.80 -5.01 8.66
N VAL A 189 -3.99 -4.04 9.09
CA VAL A 189 -3.05 -4.12 10.23
C VAL A 189 -1.95 -5.17 10.01
N VAL A 190 -2.32 -6.38 9.63
CA VAL A 190 -1.42 -7.44 9.16
C VAL A 190 -1.94 -7.94 7.80
N PHE A 191 -1.14 -7.76 6.77
CA PHE A 191 -1.36 -8.35 5.46
C PHE A 191 -1.09 -9.84 5.48
N THR A 192 -1.90 -10.59 4.73
CA THR A 192 -1.62 -11.98 4.37
C THR A 192 -1.53 -12.10 2.84
N SER A 193 -0.51 -12.81 2.32
CA SER A 193 -0.21 -12.79 0.88
C SER A 193 -1.19 -13.58 0.00
N ASP A 194 -2.13 -14.31 0.60
CA ASP A 194 -3.31 -14.84 -0.09
C ASP A 194 -4.21 -13.74 -0.66
N GLU A 195 -4.11 -12.50 -0.15
CA GLU A 195 -4.73 -11.31 -0.75
C GLU A 195 -3.92 -10.73 -1.93
N ASN A 196 -2.71 -11.25 -2.22
CA ASN A 196 -1.85 -10.79 -3.32
C ASN A 196 -1.64 -11.90 -4.39
N PRO A 197 -2.29 -11.79 -5.56
CA PRO A 197 -2.17 -12.78 -6.65
C PRO A 197 -0.74 -13.03 -7.14
N ALA A 198 0.19 -12.10 -6.92
CA ALA A 198 1.59 -12.23 -7.31
C ALA A 198 2.41 -13.15 -6.39
N ALA A 199 1.86 -13.54 -5.24
CA ALA A 199 2.51 -14.41 -4.25
C ALA A 199 2.14 -15.91 -4.39
N ALA A 200 1.37 -16.30 -5.41
CA ALA A 200 0.98 -17.69 -5.62
C ALA A 200 2.14 -18.53 -6.20
N THR A 201 3.16 -18.81 -5.39
CA THR A 201 4.34 -19.63 -5.75
C THR A 201 4.28 -21.06 -5.19
N GLY A 202 3.17 -21.49 -4.59
CA GLY A 202 3.09 -22.79 -3.90
C GLY A 202 3.81 -22.82 -2.55
N GLU A 203 4.23 -21.66 -2.06
CA GLU A 203 4.83 -21.42 -0.74
C GLU A 203 3.74 -21.03 0.28
N LEU A 204 4.08 -21.08 1.58
CA LEU A 204 3.17 -20.63 2.65
C LEU A 204 2.79 -19.14 2.44
N PRO A 205 1.54 -18.74 2.72
CA PRO A 205 1.17 -17.32 2.64
C PRO A 205 2.03 -16.51 3.61
N GLN A 206 2.57 -15.38 3.17
CA GLN A 206 3.33 -14.48 4.02
C GLN A 206 2.40 -13.67 4.92
N ALA A 207 2.79 -13.42 6.17
CA ALA A 207 2.13 -12.46 7.05
C ALA A 207 3.10 -11.33 7.43
N TYR A 208 2.69 -10.07 7.22
CA TYR A 208 3.55 -8.90 7.43
C TYR A 208 2.73 -7.64 7.78
N PRO A 209 3.32 -6.60 8.40
CA PRO A 209 2.58 -5.39 8.78
C PRO A 209 1.97 -4.67 7.57
N ASP A 210 0.75 -4.15 7.75
CA ASP A 210 0.16 -3.19 6.81
C ASP A 210 0.96 -1.89 6.83
N THR A 211 1.45 -1.51 5.66
CA THR A 211 2.17 -0.26 5.43
C THR A 211 1.66 0.35 4.15
N LEU A 212 1.50 1.67 4.13
CA LEU A 212 1.08 2.35 2.91
C LEU A 212 1.74 3.70 2.71
N VAL A 213 1.76 4.09 1.44
CA VAL A 213 1.86 5.49 1.04
C VAL A 213 0.53 5.91 0.43
N GLY A 214 0.19 7.19 0.55
CA GLY A 214 -1.02 7.71 -0.06
C GLY A 214 -0.81 9.08 -0.66
N THR A 215 -1.64 9.43 -1.65
CA THR A 215 -1.58 10.72 -2.35
C THR A 215 -2.43 11.79 -1.66
N ASP A 216 -2.58 11.69 -0.33
CA ASP A 216 -3.28 12.64 0.52
C ASP A 216 -2.48 12.91 1.80
N SER A 217 -2.38 14.18 2.22
CA SER A 217 -1.55 14.58 3.36
C SER A 217 -2.05 14.05 4.71
N HIS A 218 -3.30 13.62 4.82
CA HIS A 218 -3.86 13.04 6.05
C HIS A 218 -3.80 11.50 6.07
N THR A 219 -3.15 10.87 5.09
CA THR A 219 -2.82 9.43 5.14
C THR A 219 -2.22 8.98 6.48
N PRO A 220 -1.39 9.80 7.19
CA PRO A 220 -0.92 9.47 8.53
C PRO A 220 -2.01 9.21 9.59
N MET A 221 -3.29 9.51 9.33
CA MET A 221 -4.40 9.18 10.22
C MET A 221 -4.47 7.68 10.54
N VAL A 222 -4.07 6.83 9.60
CA VAL A 222 -4.02 5.36 9.78
C VAL A 222 -3.02 4.92 10.85
N ASN A 223 -1.99 5.73 11.14
CA ASN A 223 -0.97 5.41 12.15
C ASN A 223 -1.55 5.32 13.57
N GLY A 224 -2.80 5.76 13.78
CA GLY A 224 -3.52 5.54 15.04
C GLY A 224 -3.96 4.09 15.26
N LEU A 225 -3.91 3.23 14.22
CA LEU A 225 -4.32 1.82 14.25
C LEU A 225 -3.14 0.84 14.29
N GLY A 226 -1.90 1.33 14.18
CA GLY A 226 -0.67 0.52 14.10
C GLY A 226 0.35 1.18 13.19
#